data_AF-A0A2D4SM13-F1
#
_entry.id   AF-A0A2D4SM13-F1
#
_cell.length_a   1.000
_cell.length_b   1.000
_cell.length_c   1.000
_cell.angle_alpha   90.00
_cell.angle_beta   90.00
_cell.angle_gamma   90.00
#
_symmetry.space_group_name_H-M   'P 1'
#
loop_
_entity.id
_entity.type
_entity.pdbx_description
1 polymer ?
#
loop_
_entity_poly.entity_id
_entity_poly.type
_entity_poly.pdbx_seq_one_letter_code
_entity_poly.pdbx_strand_id
1 'polypeptide(L)'
;MGFCLQKSLLRIYVMQEREDLPVSLLWSHVLNLLLLACTSPKIDTCVSNTQFLTEDLWPLISTDCLSCHQENSIAGQSSFLLKTTPQESEEMIWSIGAQMIGNSEQSWVVSKSRGLSNHGGGMRVQPNSSEERIMKEWAARSQEEHCHFETSSAQIEHSETPIVRLSPVQIQNTIARAFGEEYILDSVPAIYIQEAEYKNREGYTTTELQALKHYFEQITPQIISAQNECEDSNCLEEWLFSKIKILIRRPLSTTEKDIYRTIIEEESGLEEALEQTLLTALLSPQFLYRNTLHNIPSLPIEYAQLEEITYFLWDAPPTVQMLEEVAEGTWNMDSYETLLYDEQTAQTVARVHRDWLGAAKILGRRKDTDRYPNYQRQHARNVLKEFMLFSESSYKEDPTIQHLFTSRYGWVNSTIATIYNIEHDSSDWSYTQLPEERGGILSRASVIASHTTSLHNLIPHRGHMLMRRLFCQEYGLAPNTFSIDTLPPGEPMAPQDMIAMHQSNQVCASCHMHIDPIGLALDSYDALGFWDSSMNTAGDFSTFSFSFTNLQELQNQLVQQPELYQCYSQVWMERAKQNHLSDSDIAWARRQGTYMHQYQISIPSLLSTIIRASILDEYTP
;
A
#
# COMPACT_ATOMS: atom_id res chain seq x y z
N MET A 1 -12.79 -10.51 20.33
CA MET A 1 -14.25 -10.68 20.17
C MET A 1 -14.71 -10.91 18.72
N GLY A 2 -13.97 -10.45 17.70
CA GLY A 2 -14.35 -10.64 16.28
C GLY A 2 -14.42 -12.08 15.75
N PHE A 3 -13.69 -13.03 16.36
CA PHE A 3 -13.66 -14.43 15.90
C PHE A 3 -14.91 -15.27 16.28
N CYS A 4 -15.73 -14.83 17.24
CA CYS A 4 -16.95 -15.57 17.64
C CYS A 4 -18.21 -15.11 16.90
N LEU A 5 -18.27 -13.86 16.43
CA LEU A 5 -19.44 -13.32 15.71
C LEU A 5 -19.52 -13.78 14.25
N GLN A 6 -18.37 -14.08 13.63
CA GLN A 6 -18.29 -14.39 12.20
C GLN A 6 -18.71 -15.83 11.84
N LYS A 7 -18.54 -16.80 12.76
CA LYS A 7 -19.02 -18.18 12.56
C LYS A 7 -20.55 -18.30 12.57
N SER A 8 -21.24 -17.36 13.21
CA SER A 8 -22.70 -17.38 13.33
C SER A 8 -23.40 -16.76 12.11
N LEU A 9 -22.82 -15.71 11.51
CA LEU A 9 -23.44 -15.00 10.38
C LEU A 9 -23.37 -15.79 9.06
N LEU A 10 -22.31 -16.57 8.83
CA LEU A 10 -22.20 -17.39 7.62
C LEU A 10 -23.18 -18.59 7.59
N ARG A 11 -23.50 -19.18 8.74
CA ARG A 11 -24.50 -20.27 8.85
C ARG A 11 -25.94 -19.78 8.78
N ILE A 12 -26.22 -18.54 9.18
CA ILE A 12 -27.56 -17.95 9.14
C ILE A 12 -27.93 -17.55 7.70
N TYR A 13 -26.97 -17.10 6.88
CA TYR A 13 -27.25 -16.64 5.52
C TYR A 13 -27.43 -17.78 4.51
N VAL A 14 -26.71 -18.90 4.67
CA VAL A 14 -26.82 -20.08 3.79
C VAL A 14 -28.11 -20.88 4.03
N MET A 15 -28.73 -20.77 5.21
CA MET A 15 -29.97 -21.50 5.53
C MET A 15 -31.26 -20.72 5.23
N GLN A 16 -31.17 -19.49 4.69
CA GLN A 16 -32.34 -18.67 4.39
C GLN A 16 -32.97 -18.97 3.01
N GLU A 17 -32.34 -19.81 2.18
CA GLU A 17 -32.85 -20.22 0.85
C GLU A 17 -33.58 -21.57 0.82
N ARG A 18 -33.72 -22.29 1.95
CA ARG A 18 -34.56 -23.49 2.01
C ARG A 18 -35.60 -23.36 3.12
N GLU A 19 -36.85 -23.14 2.71
CA GLU A 19 -38.02 -23.18 3.58
C GLU A 19 -38.18 -24.55 4.25
N ASP A 20 -38.83 -24.52 5.43
CA ASP A 20 -39.28 -25.63 6.28
C ASP A 20 -38.33 -26.15 7.37
N LEU A 21 -38.25 -25.47 8.54
CA LEU A 21 -38.13 -26.07 9.89
C LEU A 21 -38.35 -25.01 11.01
N PRO A 22 -38.98 -25.35 12.16
CA PRO A 22 -39.39 -24.39 13.18
C PRO A 22 -38.26 -23.92 14.13
N VAL A 23 -38.16 -22.59 14.28
CA VAL A 23 -37.13 -21.79 14.98
C VAL A 23 -36.91 -22.15 16.47
N SER A 24 -37.82 -22.87 17.12
CA SER A 24 -37.79 -23.05 18.59
C SER A 24 -36.78 -24.09 19.12
N LEU A 25 -36.22 -24.96 18.27
CA LEU A 25 -35.25 -25.99 18.71
C LEU A 25 -33.78 -25.53 18.63
N LEU A 26 -33.47 -24.56 17.76
CA LEU A 26 -32.11 -24.06 17.52
C LEU A 26 -31.51 -23.25 18.70
N TRP A 27 -32.36 -22.62 19.53
CA TRP A 27 -31.89 -21.77 20.63
C TRP A 27 -31.35 -22.54 21.84
N SER A 28 -31.79 -23.77 22.04
CA SER A 28 -31.44 -24.57 23.24
C SER A 28 -30.05 -25.22 23.17
N HIS A 29 -29.50 -25.45 21.97
CA HIS A 29 -28.15 -26.00 21.80
C HIS A 29 -27.07 -24.92 21.71
N VAL A 30 -27.42 -23.71 21.26
CA VAL A 30 -26.51 -22.56 21.22
C VAL A 30 -26.20 -22.03 22.63
N LEU A 31 -27.15 -22.10 23.57
CA LEU A 31 -26.97 -21.58 24.93
C LEU A 31 -26.07 -22.47 25.82
N ASN A 32 -26.08 -23.79 25.61
CA ASN A 32 -25.27 -24.72 26.41
C ASN A 32 -23.79 -24.77 25.98
N LEU A 33 -23.45 -24.35 24.75
CA LEU A 33 -22.07 -24.24 24.28
C LEU A 33 -21.37 -22.94 24.72
N LEU A 34 -22.13 -21.96 25.20
CA LEU A 34 -21.61 -20.66 25.67
C LEU A 34 -21.19 -20.65 27.15
N LEU A 35 -21.51 -21.69 27.94
CA LEU A 35 -21.35 -21.66 29.41
C LEU A 35 -20.24 -22.56 29.99
N LEU A 36 -19.44 -23.25 29.18
CA LEU A 36 -18.35 -24.09 29.68
C LEU A 36 -17.06 -23.93 28.85
N ALA A 37 -16.29 -22.88 29.14
CA ALA A 37 -14.83 -22.88 29.22
C ALA A 37 -14.29 -21.45 29.19
N CYS A 38 -14.13 -20.83 30.36
CA CYS A 38 -13.06 -19.87 30.69
C CYS A 38 -13.29 -19.39 32.13
N THR A 39 -12.57 -20.01 33.07
CA THR A 39 -12.44 -19.49 34.43
C THR A 39 -10.98 -19.10 34.65
N SER A 40 -10.70 -17.80 34.74
CA SER A 40 -9.63 -17.14 35.52
C SER A 40 -9.69 -15.62 35.25
N PRO A 41 -9.04 -14.76 36.06
CA PRO A 41 -9.39 -14.30 37.39
C PRO A 41 -9.94 -12.85 37.34
N LYS A 42 -10.47 -12.37 38.47
CA LYS A 42 -11.04 -11.01 38.67
C LYS A 42 -10.11 -9.90 38.14
N ILE A 43 -10.61 -9.03 37.25
CA ILE A 43 -10.03 -7.73 36.85
C ILE A 43 -11.17 -6.69 36.80
N ASP A 44 -10.84 -5.46 37.20
CA ASP A 44 -11.68 -4.34 37.62
C ASP A 44 -12.89 -3.97 36.73
N THR A 45 -13.97 -3.52 37.37
CA THR A 45 -15.33 -3.41 36.82
C THR A 45 -15.57 -2.15 35.99
N CYS A 46 -16.20 -2.31 34.82
CA CYS A 46 -16.83 -1.24 34.03
C CYS A 46 -17.82 -0.41 34.89
N VAL A 47 -17.65 0.92 34.91
CA VAL A 47 -18.54 1.87 35.59
C VAL A 47 -19.61 2.43 34.64
N SER A 48 -20.77 2.83 35.19
CA SER A 48 -21.88 3.42 34.41
C SER A 48 -21.48 4.73 33.72
N ASN A 49 -22.18 5.12 32.64
CA ASN A 49 -21.92 6.40 31.95
C ASN A 49 -22.09 7.60 32.87
N THR A 50 -23.05 7.58 33.79
CA THR A 50 -23.24 8.64 34.79
C THR A 50 -22.03 8.74 35.74
N GLN A 51 -21.49 7.59 36.16
CA GLN A 51 -20.32 7.54 37.03
C GLN A 51 -19.06 8.02 36.28
N PHE A 52 -18.82 7.52 35.06
CA PHE A 52 -17.72 7.97 34.21
C PHE A 52 -17.80 9.48 33.90
N LEU A 53 -18.98 9.99 33.56
CA LEU A 53 -19.18 11.42 33.32
C LEU A 53 -18.79 12.24 34.55
N THR A 54 -19.24 11.83 35.74
CA THR A 54 -19.08 12.62 36.96
C THR A 54 -17.68 12.51 37.55
N GLU A 55 -17.10 11.31 37.54
CA GLU A 55 -15.85 10.99 38.24
C GLU A 55 -14.61 11.14 37.36
N ASP A 56 -14.71 10.85 36.05
CA ASP A 56 -13.55 10.82 35.14
C ASP A 56 -13.56 11.98 34.13
N LEU A 57 -14.66 12.16 33.40
CA LEU A 57 -14.72 13.12 32.28
C LEU A 57 -14.94 14.57 32.72
N TRP A 58 -15.83 14.80 33.70
CA TRP A 58 -16.16 16.15 34.13
C TRP A 58 -15.00 16.94 34.75
N PRO A 59 -14.09 16.35 35.56
CA PRO A 59 -12.89 17.05 36.02
C PRO A 59 -12.04 17.64 34.88
N LEU A 60 -11.93 16.93 33.76
CA LEU A 60 -11.21 17.37 32.57
C LEU A 60 -11.97 18.50 31.85
N ILE A 61 -13.26 18.30 31.60
CA ILE A 61 -14.11 19.29 30.90
C ILE A 61 -14.23 20.60 31.69
N SER A 62 -14.45 20.51 32.99
CA SER A 62 -14.63 21.68 33.86
C SER A 62 -13.36 22.52 34.00
N THR A 63 -12.18 21.88 33.91
CA THR A 63 -10.89 22.57 34.03
C THR A 63 -10.45 23.19 32.70
N ASP A 64 -10.47 22.41 31.61
CA ASP A 64 -9.79 22.81 30.37
C ASP A 64 -10.72 23.34 29.28
N CYS A 65 -12.03 23.10 29.39
CA CYS A 65 -13.00 23.40 28.33
C CYS A 65 -14.08 24.42 28.75
N LEU A 66 -14.59 24.32 29.98
CA LEU A 66 -15.79 25.03 30.42
C LEU A 66 -15.71 26.56 30.28
N SER A 67 -14.57 27.18 30.60
CA SER A 67 -14.41 28.64 30.54
C SER A 67 -14.53 29.22 29.12
N CYS A 68 -14.24 28.42 28.10
CA CYS A 68 -14.29 28.82 26.70
C CYS A 68 -15.57 28.39 25.98
N HIS A 69 -16.35 27.48 26.56
CA HIS A 69 -17.55 26.87 25.94
C HIS A 69 -18.85 27.28 26.64
N GLN A 70 -18.94 28.51 27.14
CA GLN A 70 -20.16 29.12 27.69
C GLN A 70 -20.76 30.15 26.71
N GLU A 71 -22.06 30.40 26.79
CA GLU A 71 -22.82 31.31 25.89
C GLU A 71 -22.17 32.71 25.73
N ASN A 72 -21.50 33.23 26.77
CA ASN A 72 -20.84 34.54 26.78
C ASN A 72 -19.30 34.46 26.75
N SER A 73 -18.73 33.42 26.14
CA SER A 73 -17.28 33.18 26.10
C SER A 73 -16.73 33.05 24.67
N ILE A 74 -15.42 32.79 24.52
CA ILE A 74 -14.70 32.79 23.23
C ILE A 74 -15.31 31.80 22.23
N ALA A 75 -15.82 30.64 22.68
CA ALA A 75 -16.55 29.68 21.85
C ALA A 75 -18.06 29.67 22.13
N GLY A 76 -18.63 30.77 22.64
CA GLY A 76 -20.05 30.91 22.95
C GLY A 76 -20.99 30.88 21.73
N GLN A 77 -20.45 30.94 20.51
CA GLN A 77 -21.18 30.74 19.26
C GLN A 77 -20.97 29.33 18.65
N SER A 78 -20.21 28.46 19.32
CA SER A 78 -20.00 27.09 18.84
C SER A 78 -21.20 26.19 19.15
N SER A 79 -21.31 25.07 18.44
CA SER A 79 -22.33 24.04 18.72
C SER A 79 -22.07 23.29 20.03
N PHE A 80 -20.93 23.50 20.70
CA PHE A 80 -20.58 22.88 21.97
C PHE A 80 -20.67 23.91 23.10
N LEU A 81 -21.83 23.94 23.77
CA LEU A 81 -22.13 24.86 24.87
C LEU A 81 -22.33 24.08 26.18
N LEU A 82 -21.43 24.28 27.13
CA LEU A 82 -21.42 23.63 28.43
C LEU A 82 -22.14 24.49 29.49
N LYS A 83 -22.86 23.81 30.38
CA LYS A 83 -23.46 24.41 31.58
C LYS A 83 -22.52 24.22 32.78
N THR A 84 -22.90 24.73 33.95
CA THR A 84 -22.01 24.76 35.13
C THR A 84 -21.90 23.44 35.87
N THR A 85 -22.76 22.45 35.56
CA THR A 85 -22.78 21.14 36.20
C THR A 85 -22.74 20.01 35.15
N PRO A 86 -22.24 18.81 35.51
CA PRO A 86 -22.20 17.67 34.59
C PRO A 86 -23.61 17.23 34.17
N GLN A 87 -24.58 17.26 35.10
CA GLN A 87 -25.96 16.84 34.83
C GLN A 87 -26.66 17.77 33.82
N GLU A 88 -26.45 19.08 33.94
CA GLU A 88 -27.00 20.05 32.98
C GLU A 88 -26.30 20.01 31.62
N SER A 89 -25.09 19.45 31.56
CA SER A 89 -24.28 19.36 30.34
C SER A 89 -24.31 17.97 29.69
N GLU A 90 -24.94 16.99 30.32
CA GLU A 90 -24.85 15.56 29.98
C GLU A 90 -25.29 15.29 28.53
N GLU A 91 -26.47 15.76 28.14
CA GLU A 91 -27.00 15.57 26.78
C GLU A 91 -26.07 16.17 25.72
N MET A 92 -25.54 17.37 25.97
CA MET A 92 -24.60 18.05 25.07
C MET A 92 -23.26 17.31 24.97
N ILE A 93 -22.72 16.84 26.09
CA ILE A 93 -21.46 16.10 26.14
C ILE A 93 -21.58 14.81 25.34
N TRP A 94 -22.62 14.01 25.56
CA TRP A 94 -22.77 12.77 24.81
C TRP A 94 -23.06 13.00 23.32
N SER A 95 -23.84 14.04 22.99
CA SER A 95 -24.11 14.46 21.61
C SER A 95 -22.84 14.88 20.86
N ILE A 96 -21.95 15.65 21.49
CA ILE A 96 -20.70 16.08 20.86
C ILE A 96 -19.68 14.94 20.78
N GLY A 97 -19.60 14.06 21.78
CA GLY A 97 -18.80 12.84 21.69
C GLY A 97 -19.25 11.93 20.54
N ALA A 98 -20.53 11.99 20.14
CA ALA A 98 -21.07 11.25 19.01
C ALA A 98 -20.78 11.89 17.64
N GLN A 99 -20.39 13.17 17.57
CA GLN A 99 -20.04 13.83 16.30
C GLN A 99 -18.64 13.37 15.83
N MET A 100 -18.62 12.37 14.95
CA MET A 100 -17.38 11.70 14.49
C MET A 100 -16.88 12.19 13.13
N ILE A 101 -15.56 12.15 12.97
CA ILE A 101 -14.90 11.81 11.70
C ILE A 101 -14.13 10.51 11.99
N GLY A 102 -14.64 9.32 11.67
CA GLY A 102 -13.90 8.06 11.85
C GLY A 102 -14.21 7.30 13.16
N ASN A 103 -13.21 6.66 13.79
CA ASN A 103 -13.33 5.86 15.04
C ASN A 103 -12.95 6.67 16.30
N SER A 104 -12.84 6.04 17.50
CA SER A 104 -12.51 6.74 18.76
C SER A 104 -11.21 7.57 18.69
N GLU A 105 -10.20 7.11 17.92
CA GLU A 105 -8.94 7.83 17.68
C GLU A 105 -9.09 9.05 16.77
N GLN A 106 -10.06 9.03 15.86
CA GLN A 106 -10.31 10.08 14.87
C GLN A 106 -11.47 11.01 15.27
N SER A 107 -12.17 10.70 16.37
CA SER A 107 -13.28 11.50 16.89
C SER A 107 -12.89 12.97 17.08
N TRP A 108 -13.83 13.89 16.83
CA TRP A 108 -13.59 15.33 16.95
C TRP A 108 -13.13 15.73 18.33
N VAL A 109 -13.66 15.11 19.37
CA VAL A 109 -13.30 15.44 20.75
C VAL A 109 -11.85 15.05 21.06
N VAL A 110 -11.34 13.97 20.46
CA VAL A 110 -9.93 13.54 20.57
C VAL A 110 -9.03 14.39 19.66
N SER A 111 -9.40 14.55 18.40
CA SER A 111 -8.61 15.28 17.40
C SER A 111 -8.45 16.77 17.74
N LYS A 112 -9.54 17.45 18.15
CA LYS A 112 -9.48 18.89 18.49
C LYS A 112 -8.76 19.15 19.80
N SER A 113 -8.96 18.29 20.81
CA SER A 113 -8.28 18.45 22.10
C SER A 113 -6.77 18.18 21.99
N ARG A 114 -6.34 17.32 21.07
CA ARG A 114 -4.93 17.05 20.76
C ARG A 114 -4.28 18.03 19.78
N GLY A 115 -5.04 18.99 19.24
CA GLY A 115 -4.53 19.94 18.24
C GLY A 115 -4.22 19.29 16.87
N LEU A 116 -4.75 18.09 16.61
CA LEU A 116 -4.66 17.42 15.30
C LEU A 116 -5.63 18.02 14.27
N SER A 117 -6.64 18.74 14.74
CA SER A 117 -7.51 19.59 13.93
C SER A 117 -7.60 21.00 14.52
N ASN A 118 -7.98 21.97 13.70
CA ASN A 118 -7.99 23.38 14.10
C ASN A 118 -8.94 23.61 15.29
N HIS A 119 -8.40 24.09 16.41
CA HIS A 119 -9.12 24.43 17.62
C HIS A 119 -8.54 25.74 18.19
N GLY A 120 -9.37 26.76 18.38
CA GLY A 120 -8.92 28.09 18.79
C GLY A 120 -8.21 28.14 20.14
N GLY A 121 -8.38 27.12 20.99
CA GLY A 121 -7.68 26.96 22.25
C GLY A 121 -6.32 26.25 22.18
N GLY A 122 -5.90 25.80 20.99
CA GLY A 122 -4.72 24.94 20.82
C GLY A 122 -4.91 23.54 21.44
N MET A 123 -3.80 22.83 21.63
CA MET A 123 -3.77 21.52 22.27
C MET A 123 -4.07 21.64 23.78
N ARG A 124 -5.12 20.95 24.24
CA ARG A 124 -5.55 20.87 25.64
C ARG A 124 -5.21 19.55 26.29
N VAL A 125 -5.10 18.48 25.50
CA VAL A 125 -4.82 17.12 25.98
C VAL A 125 -3.51 16.64 25.36
N GLN A 126 -2.60 16.16 26.19
CA GLN A 126 -1.28 15.69 25.74
C GLN A 126 -1.39 14.27 25.16
N PRO A 127 -0.60 13.93 24.12
CA PRO A 127 -0.51 12.56 23.62
C PRO A 127 -0.02 11.57 24.69
N ASN A 128 -0.56 10.35 24.67
CA ASN A 128 -0.31 9.23 25.57
C ASN A 128 -0.59 9.52 27.06
N SER A 129 -1.46 10.48 27.36
CA SER A 129 -1.78 10.86 28.73
C SER A 129 -3.03 10.15 29.29
N SER A 130 -3.22 10.20 30.60
CA SER A 130 -4.45 9.73 31.25
C SER A 130 -5.69 10.45 30.74
N GLU A 131 -5.56 11.74 30.41
CA GLU A 131 -6.62 12.57 29.87
C GLU A 131 -6.97 12.14 28.44
N GLU A 132 -5.99 11.79 27.60
CA GLU A 132 -6.27 11.26 26.26
C GLU A 132 -7.08 9.96 26.33
N ARG A 133 -6.74 9.06 27.26
CA ARG A 133 -7.51 7.83 27.50
C ARG A 133 -8.96 8.13 27.88
N ILE A 134 -9.20 9.13 28.73
CA ILE A 134 -10.55 9.57 29.10
C ILE A 134 -11.31 10.14 27.89
N MET A 135 -10.64 10.91 27.02
CA MET A 135 -11.26 11.46 25.80
C MET A 135 -11.61 10.38 24.77
N LYS A 136 -10.76 9.36 24.63
CA LYS A 136 -11.03 8.18 23.79
C LYS A 136 -12.17 7.34 24.33
N GLU A 137 -12.21 7.14 25.65
CA GLU A 137 -13.31 6.44 26.32
C GLU A 137 -14.63 7.20 26.22
N TRP A 138 -14.62 8.53 26.32
CA TRP A 138 -15.79 9.37 26.03
C TRP A 138 -16.27 9.17 24.59
N ALA A 139 -15.37 9.23 23.61
CA ALA A 139 -15.71 8.98 22.21
C ALA A 139 -16.28 7.57 21.98
N ALA A 140 -15.70 6.55 22.62
CA ALA A 140 -16.17 5.16 22.52
C ALA A 140 -17.56 4.97 23.14
N ARG A 141 -17.78 5.48 24.36
CA ARG A 141 -19.07 5.41 25.07
C ARG A 141 -20.19 6.21 24.41
N SER A 142 -19.85 7.22 23.60
CA SER A 142 -20.80 7.94 22.76
C SER A 142 -21.29 7.14 21.55
N GLN A 143 -20.64 6.03 21.18
CA GLN A 143 -21.01 5.17 20.05
C GLN A 143 -21.78 3.91 20.48
N GLU A 144 -21.38 3.29 21.59
CA GLU A 144 -22.00 2.09 22.13
C GLU A 144 -22.28 2.32 23.63
N GLU A 145 -23.45 1.93 24.15
CA GLU A 145 -23.88 2.21 25.54
C GLU A 145 -23.01 1.59 26.65
N HIS A 146 -21.86 0.96 26.33
CA HIS A 146 -21.03 0.20 27.26
C HIS A 146 -19.52 0.50 27.10
N CYS A 147 -18.79 0.44 28.21
CA CYS A 147 -17.34 0.67 28.33
C CYS A 147 -16.52 -0.38 27.56
N HIS A 148 -15.47 0.07 26.86
CA HIS A 148 -14.43 -0.80 26.30
C HIS A 148 -13.20 -0.75 27.21
N PHE A 149 -12.69 -1.91 27.64
CA PHE A 149 -11.39 -1.99 28.30
C PHE A 149 -10.28 -2.21 27.27
N GLU A 150 -9.29 -1.34 27.26
CA GLU A 150 -7.93 -1.71 26.87
C GLU A 150 -7.22 -2.28 28.11
N THR A 151 -6.80 -3.54 28.03
CA THR A 151 -5.99 -4.18 29.08
C THR A 151 -4.60 -3.57 29.13
N SER A 152 -4.15 -3.30 30.36
CA SER A 152 -2.84 -2.75 30.71
C SER A 152 -1.67 -3.52 30.11
N SER A 153 -0.64 -2.74 29.79
CA SER A 153 0.79 -3.08 29.78
C SER A 153 1.19 -4.34 30.57
N ALA A 154 1.07 -5.49 29.92
CA ALA A 154 2.19 -6.42 29.94
C ALA A 154 3.15 -5.91 28.86
N GLN A 155 4.44 -5.81 29.17
CA GLN A 155 5.46 -5.84 28.13
C GLN A 155 5.34 -7.19 27.43
N ILE A 156 4.46 -7.25 26.44
CA ILE A 156 4.59 -8.18 25.34
C ILE A 156 5.42 -7.41 24.34
N GLU A 157 6.65 -7.86 24.09
CA GLU A 157 7.32 -7.56 22.83
C GLU A 157 6.48 -8.16 21.70
N HIS A 158 5.41 -7.46 21.33
CA HIS A 158 4.73 -7.71 20.08
C HIS A 158 5.52 -6.96 19.01
N SER A 159 6.48 -7.66 18.40
CA SER A 159 6.64 -7.51 16.96
C SER A 159 5.37 -8.10 16.33
N GLU A 160 4.26 -7.36 16.37
CA GLU A 160 3.06 -7.76 15.65
C GLU A 160 3.29 -7.41 14.19
N THR A 161 3.87 -8.36 13.44
CA THR A 161 3.87 -8.29 11.99
C THR A 161 2.43 -8.06 11.55
N PRO A 162 2.12 -6.94 10.89
CA PRO A 162 0.75 -6.58 10.54
C PRO A 162 0.16 -7.60 9.59
N ILE A 163 -1.13 -7.89 9.74
CA ILE A 163 -1.89 -8.57 8.68
C ILE A 163 -2.08 -7.59 7.52
N VAL A 164 -1.78 -8.03 6.29
CA VAL A 164 -1.77 -7.19 5.09
C VAL A 164 -2.63 -7.83 4.01
N ARG A 165 -3.51 -7.07 3.35
CA ARG A 165 -4.27 -7.57 2.18
C ARG A 165 -3.33 -7.86 1.02
N LEU A 166 -3.63 -8.90 0.24
CA LEU A 166 -2.99 -9.07 -1.06
C LEU A 166 -3.34 -7.93 -2.02
N SER A 167 -2.35 -7.44 -2.75
CA SER A 167 -2.60 -6.54 -3.89
C SER A 167 -3.20 -7.30 -5.08
N PRO A 168 -3.82 -6.61 -6.05
CA PRO A 168 -4.31 -7.25 -7.28
C PRO A 168 -3.26 -8.12 -7.98
N VAL A 169 -2.01 -7.63 -8.07
CA VAL A 169 -0.89 -8.39 -8.66
C VAL A 169 -0.59 -9.65 -7.83
N GLN A 170 -0.60 -9.55 -6.50
CA GLN A 170 -0.33 -10.68 -5.62
C GLN A 170 -1.45 -11.74 -5.66
N ILE A 171 -2.71 -11.31 -5.83
CA ILE A 171 -3.85 -12.21 -6.07
C ILE A 171 -3.64 -12.98 -7.37
N GLN A 172 -3.34 -12.27 -8.47
CA GLN A 172 -3.09 -12.89 -9.78
C GLN A 172 -1.91 -13.87 -9.71
N ASN A 173 -0.79 -13.45 -9.15
CA ASN A 173 0.40 -14.30 -9.02
C ASN A 173 0.18 -15.52 -8.12
N THR A 174 -0.64 -15.40 -7.07
CA THR A 174 -1.00 -16.57 -6.23
C THR A 174 -1.84 -17.57 -7.01
N ILE A 175 -2.86 -17.09 -7.73
CA ILE A 175 -3.72 -17.93 -8.57
C ILE A 175 -2.88 -18.59 -9.67
N ALA A 176 -2.00 -17.83 -10.32
CA ALA A 176 -1.09 -18.32 -11.35
C ALA A 176 -0.17 -19.41 -10.82
N ARG A 177 0.39 -19.24 -9.61
CA ARG A 177 1.25 -20.25 -8.98
C ARG A 177 0.48 -21.54 -8.65
N ALA A 178 -0.79 -21.44 -8.30
CA ALA A 178 -1.61 -22.59 -7.98
C ALA A 178 -2.13 -23.32 -9.23
N PHE A 179 -2.63 -22.57 -10.21
CA PHE A 179 -3.45 -23.12 -11.29
C PHE A 179 -2.87 -22.90 -12.70
N GLY A 180 -2.03 -21.90 -12.92
CA GLY A 180 -1.53 -21.49 -14.24
C GLY A 180 -1.92 -20.06 -14.61
N GLU A 181 -1.15 -19.44 -15.52
CA GLU A 181 -1.34 -18.03 -15.93
C GLU A 181 -2.61 -17.82 -16.78
N GLU A 182 -3.11 -18.88 -17.41
CA GLU A 182 -4.31 -18.86 -18.25
C GLU A 182 -5.60 -18.51 -17.48
N TYR A 183 -5.58 -18.62 -16.16
CA TYR A 183 -6.73 -18.30 -15.29
C TYR A 183 -6.67 -16.89 -14.71
N ILE A 184 -5.70 -16.07 -15.13
CA ILE A 184 -5.63 -14.65 -14.78
C ILE A 184 -6.55 -13.87 -15.73
N LEU A 185 -7.58 -13.20 -15.19
CA LEU A 185 -8.35 -12.26 -16.01
C LEU A 185 -7.63 -10.91 -16.08
N ASP A 186 -7.78 -10.22 -17.23
CA ASP A 186 -7.19 -8.91 -17.51
C ASP A 186 -7.54 -7.82 -16.48
N SER A 187 -8.64 -8.00 -15.74
CA SER A 187 -9.09 -7.06 -14.71
C SER A 187 -9.47 -7.77 -13.41
N VAL A 188 -8.51 -7.91 -12.50
CA VAL A 188 -8.86 -8.04 -11.08
C VAL A 188 -9.56 -6.75 -10.66
N PRO A 189 -10.67 -6.82 -9.88
CA PRO A 189 -11.33 -5.64 -9.39
C PRO A 189 -10.34 -4.66 -8.78
N ALA A 190 -10.50 -3.37 -9.12
CA ALA A 190 -9.73 -2.31 -8.49
C ALA A 190 -10.13 -2.23 -7.01
N ILE A 191 -9.49 -3.05 -6.20
CA ILE A 191 -9.41 -2.86 -4.76
C ILE A 191 -8.63 -1.56 -4.62
N TYR A 192 -9.22 -0.53 -4.04
CA TYR A 192 -8.56 0.78 -3.96
C TYR A 192 -7.40 0.67 -2.96
N ILE A 193 -6.28 0.19 -3.47
CA ILE A 193 -4.98 0.32 -2.85
C ILE A 193 -4.40 1.54 -3.52
N GLN A 194 -4.30 2.65 -2.79
CA GLN A 194 -3.31 3.65 -3.17
C GLN A 194 -1.94 2.96 -3.08
N GLU A 195 -1.48 2.39 -4.20
CA GLU A 195 -0.18 1.70 -4.31
C GLU A 195 0.98 2.62 -3.89
N ALA A 196 0.75 3.94 -3.88
CA ALA A 196 1.69 4.95 -3.43
C ALA A 196 1.66 5.26 -1.91
N GLU A 197 0.72 4.71 -1.13
CA GLU A 197 0.54 5.02 0.31
C GLU A 197 0.20 3.80 1.19
N TYR A 198 0.24 2.57 0.65
CA TYR A 198 0.17 1.29 1.37
C TYR A 198 -0.82 1.21 2.55
N LYS A 199 -2.08 1.64 2.34
CA LYS A 199 -3.21 1.41 3.26
C LYS A 199 -3.75 -0.04 3.23
N ASN A 200 -2.86 -1.03 3.07
CA ASN A 200 -3.24 -2.45 2.91
C ASN A 200 -3.66 -3.14 4.21
N ARG A 201 -3.90 -2.35 5.28
CA ARG A 201 -4.24 -2.82 6.63
C ARG A 201 -5.69 -2.63 7.02
N GLU A 202 -6.46 -1.87 6.25
CA GLU A 202 -7.91 -1.78 6.49
C GLU A 202 -8.54 -3.17 6.20
N GLY A 203 -9.72 -3.51 6.73
CA GLY A 203 -10.44 -4.72 6.32
C GLY A 203 -11.16 -4.52 4.98
N TYR A 204 -11.24 -5.54 4.10
CA TYR A 204 -11.96 -5.39 2.83
C TYR A 204 -13.38 -4.87 3.07
N THR A 205 -13.78 -3.84 2.33
CA THR A 205 -15.16 -3.36 2.35
C THR A 205 -16.08 -4.43 1.76
N THR A 206 -17.37 -4.36 2.10
CA THR A 206 -18.38 -5.26 1.53
C THR A 206 -18.37 -5.23 0.00
N THR A 207 -18.21 -4.06 -0.60
CA THR A 207 -18.14 -3.88 -2.06
C THR A 207 -16.92 -4.55 -2.66
N GLU A 208 -15.75 -4.43 -2.02
CA GLU A 208 -14.52 -5.08 -2.48
C GLU A 208 -14.62 -6.61 -2.39
N LEU A 209 -15.17 -7.14 -1.29
CA LEU A 209 -15.39 -8.58 -1.15
C LEU A 209 -16.39 -9.11 -2.18
N GLN A 210 -17.46 -8.37 -2.48
CA GLN A 210 -18.42 -8.74 -3.53
C GLN A 210 -17.77 -8.75 -4.91
N ALA A 211 -16.92 -7.77 -5.21
CA ALA A 211 -16.21 -7.72 -6.49
C ALA A 211 -15.22 -8.88 -6.61
N LEU A 212 -14.48 -9.21 -5.54
CA LEU A 212 -13.59 -10.36 -5.50
C LEU A 212 -14.33 -11.69 -5.65
N LYS A 213 -15.47 -11.85 -4.95
CA LYS A 213 -16.34 -13.02 -5.11
C LYS A 213 -16.76 -13.19 -6.57
N HIS A 214 -17.23 -12.11 -7.21
CA HIS A 214 -17.63 -12.16 -8.61
C HIS A 214 -16.47 -12.49 -9.56
N TYR A 215 -15.26 -12.03 -9.25
CA TYR A 215 -14.05 -12.41 -9.98
C TYR A 215 -13.74 -13.91 -9.80
N PHE A 216 -13.78 -14.43 -8.56
CA PHE A 216 -13.50 -15.85 -8.29
C PHE A 216 -14.56 -16.79 -8.90
N GLU A 217 -15.83 -16.40 -8.89
CA GLU A 217 -16.92 -17.15 -9.54
C GLU A 217 -16.73 -17.30 -11.06
N GLN A 218 -16.00 -16.37 -11.70
CA GLN A 218 -15.72 -16.48 -13.14
C GLN A 218 -14.59 -17.47 -13.45
N ILE A 219 -13.58 -17.55 -12.58
CA ILE A 219 -12.39 -18.38 -12.84
C ILE A 219 -12.53 -19.80 -12.29
N THR A 220 -13.27 -19.99 -11.20
CA THR A 220 -13.38 -21.29 -10.52
C THR A 220 -13.94 -22.39 -11.43
N PRO A 221 -15.05 -22.20 -12.17
CA PRO A 221 -15.54 -23.22 -13.11
C PRO A 221 -14.54 -23.57 -14.20
N GLN A 222 -13.78 -22.58 -14.67
CA GLN A 222 -12.74 -22.80 -15.70
C GLN A 222 -11.58 -23.64 -15.15
N ILE A 223 -11.17 -23.38 -13.90
CA ILE A 223 -10.13 -24.14 -13.22
C ILE A 223 -10.57 -25.60 -13.00
N ILE A 224 -11.78 -25.81 -12.49
CA ILE A 224 -12.28 -27.16 -12.18
C ILE A 224 -12.51 -27.96 -13.47
N SER A 225 -13.14 -27.38 -14.49
CA SER A 225 -13.41 -28.08 -15.75
C SER A 225 -12.17 -28.37 -16.59
N ALA A 226 -11.11 -27.57 -16.45
CA ALA A 226 -9.85 -27.79 -17.17
C ALA A 226 -8.93 -28.81 -16.46
N GLN A 227 -9.28 -29.23 -15.24
CA GLN A 227 -8.49 -30.22 -14.54
C GLN A 227 -8.65 -31.60 -15.19
N ASN A 228 -7.53 -32.16 -15.66
CA ASN A 228 -7.44 -33.47 -16.31
C ASN A 228 -6.48 -34.45 -15.59
N GLU A 229 -5.87 -34.09 -14.46
CA GLU A 229 -4.91 -34.96 -13.75
C GLU A 229 -5.59 -36.06 -12.90
N CYS A 230 -6.90 -35.93 -12.63
CA CYS A 230 -7.64 -36.82 -11.74
C CYS A 230 -8.99 -37.26 -12.33
N GLU A 231 -9.31 -38.55 -12.19
CA GLU A 231 -10.55 -39.16 -12.72
C GLU A 231 -11.56 -39.56 -11.64
N ASP A 232 -11.13 -39.67 -10.37
CA ASP A 232 -11.98 -40.06 -9.24
C ASP A 232 -12.04 -38.99 -8.15
N SER A 233 -13.04 -39.12 -7.26
CA SER A 233 -13.33 -38.14 -6.21
C SER A 233 -12.19 -37.96 -5.20
N ASN A 234 -11.46 -39.03 -4.88
CA ASN A 234 -10.36 -38.97 -3.91
C ASN A 234 -9.15 -38.24 -4.50
N CYS A 235 -8.82 -38.54 -5.75
CA CYS A 235 -7.76 -37.85 -6.48
C CYS A 235 -8.10 -36.35 -6.62
N LEU A 236 -9.34 -36.01 -6.99
CA LEU A 236 -9.78 -34.61 -7.12
C LEU A 236 -9.72 -33.85 -5.79
N GLU A 237 -10.07 -34.49 -4.67
CA GLU A 237 -9.89 -33.91 -3.33
C GLU A 237 -8.41 -33.62 -3.05
N GLU A 238 -7.54 -34.62 -3.23
CA GLU A 238 -6.11 -34.48 -2.97
C GLU A 238 -5.47 -33.41 -3.86
N TRP A 239 -5.84 -33.38 -5.14
CA TRP A 239 -5.44 -32.35 -6.07
C TRP A 239 -5.87 -30.97 -5.58
N LEU A 240 -7.15 -30.77 -5.25
CA LEU A 240 -7.64 -29.47 -4.80
C LEU A 240 -6.94 -29.03 -3.51
N PHE A 241 -6.71 -29.94 -2.56
CA PHE A 241 -5.95 -29.64 -1.34
C PHE A 241 -4.50 -29.27 -1.62
N SER A 242 -3.86 -29.89 -2.62
CA SER A 242 -2.52 -29.50 -3.07
C SER A 242 -2.49 -28.07 -3.62
N LYS A 243 -3.57 -27.62 -4.29
CA LYS A 243 -3.69 -26.25 -4.80
C LYS A 243 -4.00 -25.26 -3.69
N ILE A 244 -4.92 -25.60 -2.77
CA ILE A 244 -5.24 -24.77 -1.61
C ILE A 244 -4.00 -24.57 -0.73
N LYS A 245 -3.10 -25.56 -0.61
CA LYS A 245 -1.80 -25.43 0.08
C LYS A 245 -1.01 -24.21 -0.41
N ILE A 246 -1.00 -23.97 -1.72
CA ILE A 246 -0.33 -22.81 -2.34
C ILE A 246 -1.09 -21.53 -2.04
N LEU A 247 -2.42 -21.57 -2.17
CA LEU A 247 -3.30 -20.41 -1.92
C LEU A 247 -3.18 -19.89 -0.48
N ILE A 248 -2.99 -20.76 0.50
CA ILE A 248 -2.86 -20.37 1.92
C ILE A 248 -1.40 -20.39 2.43
N ARG A 249 -0.44 -20.64 1.55
CA ARG A 249 1.02 -20.66 1.80
C ARG A 249 1.49 -21.63 2.90
N ARG A 250 0.70 -22.65 3.23
CA ARG A 250 1.03 -23.69 4.21
C ARG A 250 0.19 -24.96 4.03
N PRO A 251 0.57 -26.08 4.65
CA PRO A 251 -0.29 -27.25 4.73
C PRO A 251 -1.64 -26.93 5.36
N LEU A 252 -2.70 -27.55 4.82
CA LEU A 252 -4.03 -27.50 5.41
C LEU A 252 -4.03 -28.29 6.72
N SER A 253 -4.61 -27.69 7.76
CA SER A 253 -4.89 -28.37 9.02
C SER A 253 -5.98 -29.43 8.84
N THR A 254 -6.05 -30.40 9.76
CA THR A 254 -7.13 -31.41 9.76
C THR A 254 -8.51 -30.75 9.77
N THR A 255 -8.68 -29.70 10.59
CA THR A 255 -9.94 -28.94 10.67
C THR A 255 -10.34 -28.31 9.34
N GLU A 256 -9.40 -27.72 8.60
CA GLU A 256 -9.69 -27.13 7.29
C GLU A 256 -10.06 -28.21 6.26
N LYS A 257 -9.35 -29.34 6.25
CA LYS A 257 -9.70 -30.48 5.40
C LYS A 257 -11.10 -30.99 5.69
N ASP A 258 -11.48 -31.11 6.96
CA ASP A 258 -12.82 -31.58 7.36
C ASP A 258 -13.92 -30.59 6.96
N ILE A 259 -13.66 -29.28 7.04
CA ILE A 259 -14.58 -28.25 6.53
C ILE A 259 -14.78 -28.41 5.02
N TYR A 260 -13.70 -28.55 4.25
CA TYR A 260 -13.80 -28.71 2.80
C TYR A 260 -14.46 -30.03 2.39
N ARG A 261 -14.20 -31.13 3.09
CA ARG A 261 -14.90 -32.40 2.87
C ARG A 261 -16.40 -32.28 3.11
N THR A 262 -16.80 -31.54 4.14
CA THR A 262 -18.22 -31.30 4.40
C THR A 262 -18.89 -30.60 3.22
N ILE A 263 -18.24 -29.59 2.61
CA ILE A 263 -18.75 -28.92 1.40
C ILE A 263 -18.86 -29.92 0.24
N ILE A 264 -17.83 -30.76 0.05
CA ILE A 264 -17.81 -31.77 -1.02
C ILE A 264 -18.95 -32.80 -0.86
N GLU A 265 -19.26 -33.19 0.38
CA GLU A 265 -20.30 -34.18 0.69
C GLU A 265 -21.74 -33.62 0.63
N GLU A 266 -21.93 -32.32 0.89
CA GLU A 266 -23.25 -31.68 0.94
C GLU A 266 -23.80 -31.25 -0.43
N GLU A 267 -22.93 -30.98 -1.41
CA GLU A 267 -23.32 -30.50 -2.73
C GLU A 267 -23.78 -31.61 -3.69
N SER A 268 -24.78 -31.28 -4.52
CA SER A 268 -25.33 -32.22 -5.49
C SER A 268 -24.52 -32.25 -6.78
N GLY A 269 -23.37 -32.93 -6.76
CA GLY A 269 -22.53 -33.14 -7.94
C GLY A 269 -21.09 -32.72 -7.68
N LEU A 270 -20.15 -33.58 -8.07
CA LEU A 270 -18.74 -33.43 -7.70
C LEU A 270 -18.11 -32.12 -8.23
N GLU A 271 -18.44 -31.72 -9.45
CA GLU A 271 -17.90 -30.48 -10.05
C GLU A 271 -18.34 -29.23 -9.27
N GLU A 272 -19.64 -29.11 -8.99
CA GLU A 272 -20.22 -28.01 -8.19
C GLU A 272 -19.63 -28.01 -6.76
N ALA A 273 -19.44 -29.19 -6.16
CA ALA A 273 -18.81 -29.34 -4.85
C ALA A 273 -17.36 -28.80 -4.81
N LEU A 274 -16.57 -29.13 -5.84
CA LEU A 274 -15.19 -28.66 -5.97
C LEU A 274 -15.13 -27.15 -6.26
N GLU A 275 -16.04 -26.64 -7.08
CA GLU A 275 -16.17 -25.21 -7.34
C GLU A 275 -16.47 -24.43 -6.05
N GLN A 276 -17.46 -24.86 -5.26
CA GLN A 276 -17.79 -24.20 -3.99
C GLN A 276 -16.65 -24.31 -2.97
N THR A 277 -15.94 -25.43 -2.96
CA THR A 277 -14.76 -25.61 -2.10
C THR A 277 -13.65 -24.63 -2.47
N LEU A 278 -13.33 -24.51 -3.77
CA LEU A 278 -12.31 -23.55 -4.25
C LEU A 278 -12.73 -22.11 -4.00
N LEU A 279 -13.99 -21.75 -4.28
CA LEU A 279 -14.52 -20.41 -4.00
C LEU A 279 -14.42 -20.07 -2.50
N THR A 280 -14.71 -21.04 -1.63
CA THR A 280 -14.56 -20.89 -0.18
C THR A 280 -13.10 -20.65 0.22
N ALA A 281 -12.14 -21.35 -0.40
CA ALA A 281 -10.73 -21.14 -0.16
C ALA A 281 -10.25 -19.74 -0.62
N LEU A 282 -10.69 -19.30 -1.80
CA LEU A 282 -10.36 -17.98 -2.38
C LEU A 282 -11.00 -16.80 -1.61
N LEU A 283 -12.11 -17.02 -0.90
CA LEU A 283 -12.71 -16.02 -0.02
C LEU A 283 -12.22 -16.10 1.43
N SER A 284 -11.35 -17.06 1.74
CA SER A 284 -10.84 -17.22 3.10
C SER A 284 -9.86 -16.11 3.48
N PRO A 285 -9.78 -15.72 4.77
CA PRO A 285 -8.77 -14.78 5.23
C PRO A 285 -7.34 -15.28 4.98
N GLN A 286 -7.12 -16.59 4.96
CA GLN A 286 -5.80 -17.19 4.73
C GLN A 286 -5.32 -17.00 3.28
N PHE A 287 -6.25 -16.87 2.33
CA PHE A 287 -5.91 -16.46 0.97
C PHE A 287 -5.83 -14.94 0.86
N LEU A 288 -6.85 -14.20 1.31
CA LEU A 288 -7.01 -12.76 1.06
C LEU A 288 -5.99 -11.87 1.77
N TYR A 289 -5.34 -12.40 2.80
CA TYR A 289 -4.36 -11.69 3.61
C TYR A 289 -3.03 -12.46 3.71
N ARG A 290 -2.00 -11.71 4.06
CA ARG A 290 -0.64 -12.16 4.37
C ARG A 290 -0.30 -11.95 5.83
N ASN A 291 0.82 -12.56 6.24
CA ASN A 291 1.38 -12.50 7.59
C ASN A 291 0.44 -13.11 8.64
N THR A 292 -0.50 -13.95 8.19
CA THR A 292 -1.42 -14.69 9.06
C THR A 292 -0.75 -15.88 9.75
N LEU A 293 0.50 -16.20 9.37
CA LEU A 293 1.21 -17.40 9.78
C LEU A 293 2.04 -17.24 11.07
N HIS A 294 2.46 -16.02 11.43
CA HIS A 294 3.36 -15.73 12.57
C HIS A 294 2.87 -16.25 13.92
N ASN A 295 1.55 -16.32 14.11
CA ASN A 295 0.93 -16.64 15.39
C ASN A 295 0.24 -18.01 15.39
N ILE A 296 0.66 -18.94 14.52
CA ILE A 296 0.15 -20.31 14.48
C ILE A 296 1.15 -21.22 15.21
N PRO A 297 0.93 -21.60 16.50
CA PRO A 297 1.95 -22.27 17.31
C PRO A 297 2.38 -23.65 16.79
N SER A 298 1.56 -24.29 15.96
CA SER A 298 1.85 -25.61 15.37
C SER A 298 2.57 -25.56 14.03
N LEU A 299 2.84 -24.36 13.51
CA LEU A 299 3.48 -24.17 12.20
C LEU A 299 4.94 -23.74 12.39
N PRO A 300 5.91 -24.36 11.68
CA PRO A 300 7.28 -23.84 11.62
C PRO A 300 7.31 -22.38 11.19
N ILE A 301 8.15 -21.57 11.85
CA ILE A 301 8.26 -20.12 11.59
C ILE A 301 8.74 -19.84 10.16
N GLU A 302 9.48 -20.78 9.58
CA GLU A 302 10.00 -20.73 8.22
C GLU A 302 8.89 -20.57 7.18
N TYR A 303 7.66 -21.05 7.43
CA TYR A 303 6.52 -20.77 6.55
C TYR A 303 6.19 -19.28 6.48
N ALA A 304 6.18 -18.60 7.64
CA ALA A 304 5.89 -17.17 7.71
C ALA A 304 7.03 -16.35 7.09
N GLN A 305 8.29 -16.70 7.40
CA GLN A 305 9.47 -16.03 6.83
C GLN A 305 9.54 -16.20 5.31
N LEU A 306 9.29 -17.41 4.81
CA LEU A 306 9.32 -17.72 3.38
C LEU A 306 8.16 -17.03 2.64
N GLU A 307 6.97 -16.96 3.24
CA GLU A 307 5.87 -16.13 2.73
C GLU A 307 6.34 -14.68 2.58
N GLU A 308 6.89 -14.08 3.63
CA GLU A 308 7.35 -12.69 3.59
C GLU A 308 8.41 -12.43 2.53
N ILE A 309 9.43 -13.29 2.44
CA ILE A 309 10.51 -13.19 1.45
C ILE A 309 9.98 -13.32 0.04
N THR A 310 9.18 -14.35 -0.24
CA THR A 310 8.71 -14.61 -1.61
C THR A 310 7.77 -13.53 -2.08
N TYR A 311 6.91 -12.98 -1.25
CA TYR A 311 6.13 -11.82 -1.68
C TYR A 311 6.96 -10.53 -1.76
N PHE A 312 7.96 -10.34 -0.91
CA PHE A 312 8.87 -9.20 -1.00
C PHE A 312 9.62 -9.21 -2.34
N LEU A 313 10.14 -10.37 -2.76
CA LEU A 313 10.93 -10.54 -3.98
C LEU A 313 10.10 -10.80 -5.24
N TRP A 314 8.97 -11.50 -5.15
CA TRP A 314 8.24 -12.01 -6.32
C TRP A 314 6.81 -11.49 -6.47
N ASP A 315 6.27 -10.80 -5.46
CA ASP A 315 4.82 -10.57 -5.32
C ASP A 315 4.01 -11.88 -5.49
N ALA A 316 4.55 -13.01 -5.07
CA ALA A 316 3.96 -14.33 -5.28
C ALA A 316 4.22 -15.24 -4.07
N PRO A 317 3.39 -16.27 -3.85
CA PRO A 317 3.62 -17.23 -2.78
C PRO A 317 4.85 -18.11 -3.06
N PRO A 318 5.35 -18.83 -2.04
CA PRO A 318 6.41 -19.80 -2.22
C PRO A 318 6.04 -20.92 -3.21
N THR A 319 7.05 -21.56 -3.79
CA THR A 319 6.81 -22.74 -4.63
C THR A 319 6.34 -23.93 -3.77
N VAL A 320 5.68 -24.90 -4.40
CA VAL A 320 5.30 -26.16 -3.75
C VAL A 320 6.53 -26.86 -3.14
N GLN A 321 7.63 -26.89 -3.87
CA GLN A 321 8.89 -27.47 -3.42
C GLN A 321 9.41 -26.79 -2.15
N MET A 322 9.42 -25.45 -2.10
CA MET A 322 9.87 -24.74 -0.90
C MET A 322 8.98 -25.02 0.32
N LEU A 323 7.65 -25.10 0.11
CA LEU A 323 6.71 -25.45 1.19
C LEU A 323 6.96 -26.90 1.69
N GLU A 324 7.33 -27.82 0.80
CA GLU A 324 7.66 -29.20 1.15
C GLU A 324 9.00 -29.30 1.89
N GLU A 325 10.02 -28.57 1.46
CA GLU A 325 11.31 -28.48 2.14
C GLU A 325 11.17 -27.93 3.57
N VAL A 326 10.27 -26.95 3.78
CA VAL A 326 9.93 -26.49 5.14
C VAL A 326 9.21 -27.59 5.93
N ALA A 327 8.25 -28.30 5.33
CA ALA A 327 7.55 -29.40 5.99
C ALA A 327 8.49 -30.54 6.44
N GLU A 328 9.52 -30.82 5.64
CA GLU A 328 10.52 -31.86 5.90
C GLU A 328 11.66 -31.40 6.81
N GLY A 329 11.73 -30.10 7.14
CA GLY A 329 12.83 -29.51 7.91
C GLY A 329 14.16 -29.46 7.13
N THR A 330 14.10 -29.48 5.80
CA THR A 330 15.27 -29.43 4.91
C THR A 330 15.51 -28.04 4.32
N TRP A 331 14.55 -27.13 4.44
CA TRP A 331 14.70 -25.74 4.01
C TRP A 331 15.81 -25.02 4.77
N ASN A 332 16.80 -24.50 4.04
CA ASN A 332 17.83 -23.61 4.57
C ASN A 332 17.46 -22.17 4.21
N MET A 333 17.28 -21.30 5.21
CA MET A 333 16.92 -19.90 5.00
C MET A 333 17.92 -19.16 4.11
N ASP A 334 19.22 -19.43 4.16
CA ASP A 334 20.19 -18.78 3.26
C ASP A 334 19.95 -19.09 1.76
N SER A 335 19.13 -20.09 1.44
CA SER A 335 18.79 -20.44 0.05
C SER A 335 18.00 -19.33 -0.66
N TYR A 336 17.38 -18.39 0.06
CA TYR A 336 16.67 -17.27 -0.58
C TYR A 336 17.58 -16.36 -1.40
N GLU A 337 18.89 -16.35 -1.13
CA GLU A 337 19.87 -15.50 -1.83
C GLU A 337 19.88 -15.79 -3.34
N THR A 338 19.55 -17.02 -3.74
CA THR A 338 19.41 -17.39 -5.17
C THR A 338 18.24 -16.67 -5.83
N LEU A 339 17.15 -16.45 -5.09
CA LEU A 339 15.94 -15.82 -5.59
C LEU A 339 16.16 -14.35 -5.94
N LEU A 340 17.18 -13.70 -5.36
CA LEU A 340 17.53 -12.31 -5.67
C LEU A 340 17.90 -12.11 -7.15
N TYR A 341 18.36 -13.15 -7.83
CA TYR A 341 18.78 -13.08 -9.23
C TYR A 341 17.77 -13.69 -10.20
N ASP A 342 16.60 -14.10 -9.70
CA ASP A 342 15.55 -14.69 -10.52
C ASP A 342 14.84 -13.66 -11.40
N GLU A 343 14.31 -14.14 -12.53
CA GLU A 343 13.52 -13.33 -13.45
C GLU A 343 12.32 -12.68 -12.76
N GLN A 344 11.67 -13.41 -11.85
CA GLN A 344 10.52 -12.88 -11.12
C GLN A 344 10.92 -11.73 -10.17
N THR A 345 12.14 -11.76 -9.62
CA THR A 345 12.67 -10.65 -8.81
C THR A 345 12.94 -9.43 -9.66
N ALA A 346 13.50 -9.60 -10.86
CA ALA A 346 13.68 -8.48 -11.80
C ALA A 346 12.33 -7.81 -12.16
N GLN A 347 11.28 -8.60 -12.38
CA GLN A 347 9.93 -8.09 -12.64
C GLN A 347 9.34 -7.32 -11.44
N THR A 348 9.55 -7.81 -10.22
CA THR A 348 9.14 -7.10 -9.00
C THR A 348 9.90 -5.79 -8.82
N VAL A 349 11.21 -5.79 -9.02
CA VAL A 349 12.04 -4.57 -8.98
C VAL A 349 11.51 -3.54 -9.98
N ALA A 350 11.15 -3.97 -11.19
CA ALA A 350 10.55 -3.08 -12.18
C ALA A 350 9.19 -2.51 -11.77
N ARG A 351 8.33 -3.30 -11.11
CA ARG A 351 7.08 -2.80 -10.52
C ARG A 351 7.34 -1.79 -9.40
N VAL A 352 8.32 -2.06 -8.53
CA VAL A 352 8.73 -1.13 -7.48
C VAL A 352 9.24 0.18 -8.08
N HIS A 353 10.09 0.14 -9.11
CA HIS A 353 10.53 1.34 -9.81
C HIS A 353 9.39 2.10 -10.49
N ARG A 354 8.43 1.38 -11.08
CA ARG A 354 7.23 1.95 -11.70
C ARG A 354 6.42 2.77 -10.68
N ASP A 355 6.23 2.22 -9.49
CA ASP A 355 5.43 2.86 -8.43
C ASP A 355 6.21 3.97 -7.74
N TRP A 356 7.50 3.73 -7.50
CA TRP A 356 8.46 4.70 -7.00
C TRP A 356 8.44 5.98 -7.83
N LEU A 357 8.59 5.87 -9.16
CA LEU A 357 8.60 7.03 -10.04
C LEU A 357 7.20 7.42 -10.54
N GLY A 358 6.14 6.71 -10.15
CA GLY A 358 4.77 7.00 -10.58
C GLY A 358 4.55 6.85 -12.09
N ALA A 359 5.32 5.99 -12.76
CA ALA A 359 5.30 5.79 -14.21
C ALA A 359 3.96 5.23 -14.72
N ALA A 360 3.21 4.50 -13.88
CA ALA A 360 1.90 3.96 -14.23
C ALA A 360 0.80 5.02 -14.37
N LYS A 361 1.00 6.23 -13.83
CA LYS A 361 0.00 7.32 -13.89
C LYS A 361 -0.37 7.67 -15.33
N ILE A 362 0.53 7.44 -16.29
CA ILE A 362 0.28 7.65 -17.73
C ILE A 362 -0.97 6.92 -18.23
N LEU A 363 -1.31 5.75 -17.69
CA LEU A 363 -2.50 4.99 -18.09
C LEU A 363 -3.80 5.74 -17.81
N GLY A 364 -3.82 6.60 -16.77
CA GLY A 364 -4.97 7.42 -16.39
C GLY A 364 -4.91 8.85 -16.95
N ARG A 365 -3.80 9.27 -17.57
CA ARG A 365 -3.67 10.63 -18.11
C ARG A 365 -4.44 10.76 -19.42
N ARG A 366 -5.31 11.76 -19.47
CA ARG A 366 -5.92 12.25 -20.71
C ARG A 366 -5.03 13.33 -21.31
N LYS A 367 -4.92 13.35 -22.64
CA LYS A 367 -4.22 14.39 -23.39
C LYS A 367 -5.23 15.12 -24.25
N ASP A 368 -5.01 16.42 -24.42
CA ASP A 368 -5.79 17.23 -25.34
C ASP A 368 -5.57 16.74 -26.77
N THR A 369 -6.66 16.41 -27.47
CA THR A 369 -6.60 15.78 -28.78
C THR A 369 -6.26 16.77 -29.89
N ASP A 370 -6.51 18.06 -29.70
CA ASP A 370 -6.17 19.10 -30.67
C ASP A 370 -4.66 19.36 -30.67
N ARG A 371 -4.05 19.35 -29.47
CA ARG A 371 -2.60 19.49 -29.29
C ARG A 371 -1.83 18.20 -29.55
N TYR A 372 -2.38 17.05 -29.18
CA TYR A 372 -1.72 15.74 -29.27
C TYR A 372 -2.57 14.74 -30.07
N PRO A 373 -2.80 14.96 -31.38
CA PRO A 373 -3.71 14.14 -32.19
C PRO A 373 -3.28 12.68 -32.31
N ASN A 374 -2.00 12.38 -32.09
CA ASN A 374 -1.44 11.04 -32.17
C ASN A 374 -1.46 10.28 -30.83
N TYR A 375 -1.94 10.90 -29.73
CA TYR A 375 -2.03 10.20 -28.45
C TYR A 375 -3.17 9.18 -28.45
N GLN A 376 -2.80 7.91 -28.28
CA GLN A 376 -3.73 6.80 -28.16
C GLN A 376 -3.50 6.05 -26.85
N ARG A 377 -4.50 5.31 -26.36
CA ARG A 377 -4.30 4.43 -25.19
C ARG A 377 -3.14 3.44 -25.39
N GLN A 378 -2.90 3.01 -26.63
CA GLN A 378 -1.78 2.14 -26.97
C GLN A 378 -0.41 2.81 -26.74
N HIS A 379 -0.31 4.13 -26.93
CA HIS A 379 0.91 4.89 -26.61
C HIS A 379 1.25 4.74 -25.12
N ALA A 380 0.29 5.01 -24.23
CA ALA A 380 0.47 4.88 -22.78
C ALA A 380 0.90 3.46 -22.35
N ARG A 381 0.31 2.43 -22.97
CA ARG A 381 0.68 1.02 -22.72
C ARG A 381 2.10 0.71 -23.20
N ASN A 382 2.48 1.17 -24.39
CA ASN A 382 3.82 0.93 -24.94
C ASN A 382 4.91 1.63 -24.13
N VAL A 383 4.74 2.91 -23.77
CA VAL A 383 5.75 3.61 -22.95
C VAL A 383 5.87 3.03 -21.54
N LEU A 384 4.77 2.54 -20.95
CA LEU A 384 4.84 1.85 -19.68
C LEU A 384 5.55 0.49 -19.82
N LYS A 385 5.25 -0.27 -20.87
CA LYS A 385 5.92 -1.55 -21.14
C LYS A 385 7.42 -1.36 -21.40
N GLU A 386 7.82 -0.32 -22.13
CA GLU A 386 9.23 0.03 -22.33
C GLU A 386 9.95 0.28 -21.00
N PHE A 387 9.33 1.04 -20.11
CA PHE A 387 9.87 1.30 -18.78
C PHE A 387 10.07 0.01 -17.97
N MET A 388 9.07 -0.89 -17.99
CA MET A 388 9.16 -2.17 -17.30
C MET A 388 10.32 -3.00 -17.84
N LEU A 389 10.39 -3.16 -19.17
CA LEU A 389 11.46 -3.92 -19.83
C LEU A 389 12.85 -3.32 -19.56
N PHE A 390 12.99 -1.99 -19.60
CA PHE A 390 14.25 -1.30 -19.27
C PHE A 390 14.68 -1.54 -17.83
N SER A 391 13.75 -1.45 -16.88
CA SER A 391 14.07 -1.68 -15.47
C SER A 391 14.44 -3.15 -15.21
N GLU A 392 13.74 -4.09 -15.83
CA GLU A 392 14.04 -5.52 -15.74
C GLU A 392 15.42 -5.83 -16.32
N SER A 393 15.74 -5.33 -17.52
CA SER A 393 17.04 -5.55 -18.15
C SER A 393 18.17 -4.88 -17.37
N SER A 394 17.95 -3.65 -16.87
CA SER A 394 18.93 -2.96 -16.04
C SER A 394 19.30 -3.77 -14.80
N TYR A 395 18.30 -4.33 -14.10
CA TYR A 395 18.54 -5.18 -12.93
C TYR A 395 19.30 -6.48 -13.30
N LYS A 396 18.99 -7.09 -14.44
CA LYS A 396 19.65 -8.33 -14.89
C LYS A 396 21.09 -8.10 -15.38
N GLU A 397 21.37 -6.97 -16.03
CA GLU A 397 22.67 -6.68 -16.65
C GLU A 397 23.68 -6.10 -15.66
N ASP A 398 23.26 -5.08 -14.90
CA ASP A 398 24.09 -4.40 -13.89
C ASP A 398 23.15 -3.81 -12.83
N PRO A 399 22.91 -4.54 -11.72
CA PRO A 399 21.94 -4.14 -10.71
C PRO A 399 22.44 -3.03 -9.80
N THR A 400 23.06 -1.98 -10.34
CA THR A 400 23.47 -0.79 -9.60
C THR A 400 22.56 0.39 -9.90
N ILE A 401 22.39 1.28 -8.91
CA ILE A 401 21.68 2.56 -9.11
C ILE A 401 22.38 3.42 -10.16
N GLN A 402 23.71 3.38 -10.21
CA GLN A 402 24.51 4.03 -11.24
C GLN A 402 24.05 3.59 -12.64
N HIS A 403 23.98 2.28 -12.90
CA HIS A 403 23.54 1.77 -14.20
C HIS A 403 22.08 2.16 -14.50
N LEU A 404 21.17 2.01 -13.53
CA LEU A 404 19.76 2.36 -13.68
C LEU A 404 19.55 3.81 -14.13
N PHE A 405 20.37 4.74 -13.63
CA PHE A 405 20.25 6.17 -13.92
C PHE A 405 21.10 6.64 -15.12
N THR A 406 22.04 5.83 -15.61
CA THR A 406 22.98 6.29 -16.66
C THR A 406 23.08 5.39 -17.88
N SER A 407 22.48 4.19 -17.85
CA SER A 407 22.46 3.28 -19.00
C SER A 407 21.81 3.91 -20.22
N ARG A 408 22.48 3.80 -21.36
CA ARG A 408 21.95 4.24 -22.68
C ARG A 408 21.38 3.09 -23.48
N TYR A 409 21.07 1.96 -22.86
CA TYR A 409 20.39 0.87 -23.54
C TYR A 409 18.93 0.82 -23.11
N GLY A 410 18.08 0.31 -23.99
CA GLY A 410 16.68 0.14 -23.68
C GLY A 410 15.93 -0.57 -24.79
N TRP A 411 14.62 -0.64 -24.62
CA TRP A 411 13.75 -1.44 -25.47
C TRP A 411 12.95 -0.55 -26.42
N VAL A 412 12.95 -0.90 -27.70
CA VAL A 412 12.23 -0.16 -28.73
C VAL A 412 11.29 -1.06 -29.52
N ASN A 413 10.09 -0.55 -29.76
CA ASN A 413 9.18 -0.98 -30.81
C ASN A 413 8.81 0.25 -31.66
N SER A 414 8.00 0.08 -32.70
CA SER A 414 7.65 1.17 -33.63
C SER A 414 7.05 2.42 -32.95
N THR A 415 6.33 2.25 -31.84
CA THR A 415 5.82 3.38 -31.04
C THR A 415 6.95 4.11 -30.32
N ILE A 416 7.83 3.38 -29.62
CA ILE A 416 8.97 3.98 -28.92
C ILE A 416 9.95 4.63 -29.89
N ALA A 417 10.20 3.97 -31.03
CA ALA A 417 11.05 4.46 -32.11
C ALA A 417 10.61 5.84 -32.60
N THR A 418 9.30 6.03 -32.76
CA THR A 418 8.73 7.33 -33.13
C THR A 418 9.00 8.39 -32.06
N ILE A 419 8.82 8.08 -30.77
CA ILE A 419 9.00 9.03 -29.66
C ILE A 419 10.48 9.38 -29.45
N TYR A 420 11.35 8.38 -29.59
CA TYR A 420 12.78 8.51 -29.37
C TYR A 420 13.54 8.92 -30.64
N ASN A 421 12.84 9.07 -31.77
CA ASN A 421 13.41 9.42 -33.07
C ASN A 421 14.53 8.45 -33.51
N ILE A 422 14.24 7.14 -33.39
CA ILE A 422 15.13 6.04 -33.77
C ILE A 422 14.48 5.30 -34.96
N GLU A 423 15.29 4.85 -35.92
CA GLU A 423 14.80 3.99 -37.00
C GLU A 423 14.47 2.59 -36.46
N HIS A 424 13.18 2.23 -36.43
CA HIS A 424 12.71 0.87 -36.12
C HIS A 424 11.24 0.71 -36.52
N ASP A 425 10.97 -0.17 -37.50
CA ASP A 425 9.65 -0.31 -38.12
C ASP A 425 8.85 -1.52 -37.62
N SER A 426 9.38 -2.31 -36.66
CA SER A 426 8.69 -3.49 -36.13
C SER A 426 7.85 -3.18 -34.89
N SER A 427 6.70 -3.84 -34.77
CA SER A 427 5.92 -3.87 -33.52
C SER A 427 6.60 -4.70 -32.42
N ASP A 428 7.53 -5.57 -32.81
CA ASP A 428 8.29 -6.39 -31.88
C ASP A 428 9.30 -5.54 -31.10
N TRP A 429 9.57 -5.99 -29.88
CA TRP A 429 10.50 -5.35 -28.96
C TRP A 429 11.93 -5.76 -29.29
N SER A 430 12.82 -4.77 -29.41
CA SER A 430 14.26 -5.00 -29.59
C SER A 430 15.05 -4.21 -28.56
N TYR A 431 16.12 -4.82 -28.06
CA TYR A 431 17.05 -4.18 -27.14
C TYR A 431 18.16 -3.49 -27.94
N THR A 432 18.34 -2.19 -27.75
CA THR A 432 19.29 -1.39 -28.53
C THR A 432 19.88 -0.25 -27.72
N GLN A 433 20.98 0.31 -28.21
CA GLN A 433 21.52 1.55 -27.70
C GLN A 433 20.62 2.72 -28.14
N LEU A 434 20.27 3.57 -27.19
CA LEU A 434 19.43 4.73 -27.36
C LEU A 434 20.27 6.01 -27.58
N PRO A 435 19.66 7.07 -28.13
CA PRO A 435 20.24 8.41 -28.19
C PRO A 435 20.71 8.93 -26.82
N GLU A 436 21.58 9.94 -26.82
CA GLU A 436 22.21 10.46 -25.60
C GLU A 436 21.19 11.05 -24.61
N GLU A 437 20.18 11.75 -25.13
CA GLU A 437 19.05 12.28 -24.39
C GLU A 437 18.10 11.20 -23.85
N ARG A 438 18.34 9.93 -24.14
CA ARG A 438 17.54 8.79 -23.65
C ARG A 438 18.36 7.88 -22.76
N GLY A 439 19.34 8.39 -22.02
CA GLY A 439 20.02 7.62 -20.98
C GLY A 439 19.23 7.62 -19.66
N GLY A 440 19.27 6.51 -18.94
CA GLY A 440 18.75 6.39 -17.58
C GLY A 440 17.24 6.27 -17.43
N ILE A 441 16.81 6.00 -16.20
CA ILE A 441 15.41 5.78 -15.85
C ILE A 441 14.54 7.05 -15.91
N LEU A 442 15.11 8.25 -15.70
CA LEU A 442 14.31 9.50 -15.69
C LEU A 442 13.95 9.98 -17.11
N SER A 443 14.68 9.53 -18.13
CA SER A 443 14.41 9.88 -19.54
C SER A 443 13.37 8.98 -20.21
N ARG A 444 12.86 7.97 -19.50
CA ARG A 444 11.78 7.10 -19.99
C ARG A 444 10.50 7.91 -20.22
N ALA A 445 9.86 7.71 -21.37
CA ALA A 445 8.65 8.46 -21.73
C ALA A 445 7.52 8.30 -20.70
N SER A 446 7.38 7.13 -20.07
CA SER A 446 6.36 6.90 -19.03
C SER A 446 6.56 7.78 -17.79
N VAL A 447 7.80 8.01 -17.35
CA VAL A 447 8.13 8.87 -16.20
C VAL A 447 7.85 10.32 -16.55
N ILE A 448 8.35 10.77 -17.70
CA ILE A 448 8.18 12.13 -18.23
C ILE A 448 6.70 12.48 -18.37
N ALA A 449 5.95 11.64 -19.09
CA ALA A 449 4.56 11.91 -19.44
C ALA A 449 3.60 11.76 -18.25
N SER A 450 3.94 10.96 -17.24
CA SER A 450 3.14 10.79 -16.00
C SER A 450 3.02 12.06 -15.16
N HIS A 451 3.99 12.98 -15.28
CA HIS A 451 4.14 14.19 -14.48
C HIS A 451 3.83 15.46 -15.28
N THR A 452 2.82 15.38 -16.15
CA THR A 452 2.34 16.49 -16.99
C THR A 452 0.81 16.58 -16.92
N THR A 453 0.24 17.70 -17.37
CA THR A 453 -1.22 17.82 -17.52
C THR A 453 -1.68 17.28 -18.87
N SER A 454 -2.98 17.46 -19.17
CA SER A 454 -3.54 17.20 -20.50
C SER A 454 -2.99 18.15 -21.57
N LEU A 455 -2.53 19.34 -21.18
CA LEU A 455 -2.18 20.43 -22.08
C LEU A 455 -0.67 20.77 -22.06
N HIS A 456 -0.03 20.71 -20.90
CA HIS A 456 1.28 21.34 -20.68
C HIS A 456 2.26 20.47 -19.90
N ASN A 457 3.55 20.73 -20.15
CA ASN A 457 4.61 20.41 -19.21
C ASN A 457 4.39 21.19 -17.90
N LEU A 458 4.73 20.57 -16.77
CA LEU A 458 4.72 21.23 -15.47
C LEU A 458 6.05 21.00 -14.78
N ILE A 459 6.97 21.93 -14.98
CA ILE A 459 8.28 21.97 -14.29
C ILE A 459 8.12 21.75 -12.77
N PRO A 460 7.19 22.45 -12.06
CA PRO A 460 7.05 22.25 -10.62
C PRO A 460 6.61 20.83 -10.24
N HIS A 461 5.74 20.19 -11.04
CA HIS A 461 5.28 18.82 -10.76
C HIS A 461 6.38 17.79 -11.01
N ARG A 462 7.18 17.96 -12.07
CA ARG A 462 8.35 17.11 -12.35
C ARG A 462 9.40 17.28 -11.24
N GLY A 463 9.67 18.52 -10.84
CA GLY A 463 10.57 18.85 -9.74
C GLY A 463 10.12 18.27 -8.40
N HIS A 464 8.85 18.46 -8.04
CA HIS A 464 8.26 17.87 -6.84
C HIS A 464 8.34 16.34 -6.85
N MET A 465 8.08 15.69 -8.00
CA MET A 465 8.28 14.25 -8.14
C MET A 465 9.72 13.85 -7.84
N LEU A 466 10.72 14.54 -8.40
CA LEU A 466 12.13 14.22 -8.14
C LEU A 466 12.49 14.42 -6.68
N MET A 467 12.07 15.53 -6.06
CA MET A 467 12.33 15.78 -4.64
C MET A 467 11.71 14.73 -3.72
N ARG A 468 10.43 14.43 -3.95
CA ARG A 468 9.69 13.45 -3.15
C ARG A 468 10.24 12.05 -3.33
N ARG A 469 10.49 11.63 -4.59
CA ARG A 469 10.82 10.25 -4.90
C ARG A 469 12.31 9.97 -4.78
N LEU A 470 13.19 10.88 -5.17
CA LEU A 470 14.64 10.64 -5.13
C LEU A 470 15.28 11.07 -3.82
N PHE A 471 14.72 12.06 -3.12
CA PHE A 471 15.32 12.62 -1.90
C PHE A 471 14.47 12.42 -0.65
N CYS A 472 13.28 11.81 -0.78
CA CYS A 472 12.33 11.63 0.32
C CYS A 472 11.99 12.98 1.00
N GLN A 473 11.98 14.06 0.23
CA GLN A 473 11.64 15.41 0.67
C GLN A 473 10.26 15.77 0.15
N GLU A 474 9.29 15.84 1.06
CA GLU A 474 7.94 16.27 0.75
C GLU A 474 7.82 17.80 0.89
N TYR A 475 7.18 18.42 -0.09
CA TYR A 475 6.83 19.85 -0.04
C TYR A 475 5.31 19.98 0.09
N GLY A 476 4.86 20.95 0.88
CA GLY A 476 3.44 21.18 1.13
C GLY A 476 2.67 21.52 -0.16
N LEU A 477 1.35 21.34 -0.12
CA LEU A 477 0.48 21.73 -1.23
C LEU A 477 0.60 23.24 -1.50
N ALA A 478 0.49 23.62 -2.77
CA ALA A 478 0.35 25.02 -3.15
C ALA A 478 -0.81 25.65 -2.35
N PRO A 479 -0.70 26.92 -1.93
CA PRO A 479 -1.79 27.62 -1.26
C PRO A 479 -3.10 27.49 -2.08
N ASN A 480 -4.22 27.18 -1.42
CA ASN A 480 -5.54 26.82 -1.98
C ASN A 480 -6.18 27.85 -2.96
N THR A 481 -5.46 28.88 -3.38
CA THR A 481 -5.94 30.00 -4.20
C THR A 481 -5.64 29.87 -5.70
N PHE A 482 -4.91 28.84 -6.15
CA PHE A 482 -4.55 28.70 -7.57
C PHE A 482 -4.78 27.26 -8.08
N SER A 483 -5.79 27.09 -8.93
CA SER A 483 -5.93 25.88 -9.75
C SER A 483 -5.19 26.10 -11.07
N ILE A 484 -4.05 25.42 -11.23
CA ILE A 484 -3.19 25.48 -12.42
C ILE A 484 -3.96 25.03 -13.67
N ASP A 485 -4.89 24.08 -13.53
CA ASP A 485 -5.71 23.56 -14.63
C ASP A 485 -6.79 24.57 -15.10
N THR A 486 -7.05 25.65 -14.36
CA THR A 486 -8.05 26.67 -14.72
C THR A 486 -7.46 28.03 -15.07
N LEU A 487 -6.14 28.18 -15.03
CA LEU A 487 -5.52 29.40 -15.50
C LEU A 487 -5.71 29.48 -17.02
N PRO A 488 -6.30 30.58 -17.56
CA PRO A 488 -6.32 30.78 -19.01
C PRO A 488 -4.88 30.72 -19.51
N PRO A 489 -4.61 30.18 -20.72
CA PRO A 489 -3.27 30.20 -21.28
C PRO A 489 -2.79 31.64 -21.28
N GLY A 490 -1.82 31.92 -20.41
CA GLY A 490 -1.10 33.19 -20.43
C GLY A 490 -0.35 33.32 -21.74
N GLU A 491 0.23 34.50 -21.97
CA GLU A 491 1.21 34.62 -23.05
C GLU A 491 2.33 33.57 -22.83
N PRO A 492 2.79 32.89 -23.90
CA PRO A 492 3.86 31.92 -23.78
C PRO A 492 5.10 32.60 -23.19
N MET A 493 5.45 32.20 -21.98
CA MET A 493 6.62 32.66 -21.24
C MET A 493 7.72 31.60 -21.37
N ALA A 494 8.98 32.03 -21.51
CA ALA A 494 10.09 31.09 -21.51
C ALA A 494 10.17 30.37 -20.15
N PRO A 495 10.53 29.09 -20.10
CA PRO A 495 10.67 28.34 -18.86
C PRO A 495 11.49 29.06 -17.79
N GLN A 496 12.61 29.69 -18.16
CA GLN A 496 13.47 30.42 -17.23
C GLN A 496 12.78 31.64 -16.61
N ASP A 497 11.98 32.37 -17.39
CA ASP A 497 11.25 33.55 -16.93
C ASP A 497 10.16 33.14 -15.91
N MET A 498 9.51 32.00 -16.15
CA MET A 498 8.52 31.44 -15.22
C MET A 498 9.17 31.05 -13.88
N ILE A 499 10.33 30.39 -13.93
CA ILE A 499 11.09 30.02 -12.74
C ILE A 499 11.54 31.27 -11.97
N ALA A 500 12.07 32.27 -12.67
CA ALA A 500 12.47 33.55 -12.06
C ALA A 500 11.28 34.25 -11.38
N MET A 501 10.09 34.18 -12.00
CA MET A 501 8.86 34.69 -11.39
C MET A 501 8.53 33.95 -10.09
N HIS A 502 8.53 32.62 -10.08
CA HIS A 502 8.25 31.84 -8.86
C HIS A 502 9.26 32.12 -7.75
N GLN A 503 10.55 32.20 -8.09
CA GLN A 503 11.63 32.42 -7.13
C GLN A 503 11.66 33.85 -6.57
N SER A 504 11.15 34.84 -7.33
CA SER A 504 11.02 36.22 -6.85
C SER A 504 9.81 36.46 -5.94
N ASN A 505 8.82 35.56 -5.97
CA ASN A 505 7.61 35.65 -5.15
C ASN A 505 7.86 35.01 -3.77
N GLN A 506 7.73 35.79 -2.70
CA GLN A 506 8.03 35.34 -1.33
C GLN A 506 7.28 34.07 -0.89
N VAL A 507 6.06 33.85 -1.35
CA VAL A 507 5.27 32.66 -1.00
C VAL A 507 5.72 31.47 -1.83
N CYS A 508 5.93 31.65 -3.13
CA CYS A 508 6.27 30.57 -4.06
C CYS A 508 7.72 30.10 -3.89
N ALA A 509 8.65 31.03 -3.62
CA ALA A 509 10.07 30.74 -3.47
C ALA A 509 10.37 29.70 -2.38
N SER A 510 9.54 29.61 -1.34
CA SER A 510 9.67 28.62 -0.25
C SER A 510 9.78 27.17 -0.75
N CYS A 511 9.13 26.84 -1.86
CA CYS A 511 9.20 25.52 -2.50
C CYS A 511 9.91 25.58 -3.85
N HIS A 512 9.61 26.59 -4.68
CA HIS A 512 10.09 26.69 -6.05
C HIS A 512 11.61 26.94 -6.19
N MET A 513 12.29 27.40 -5.14
CA MET A 513 13.76 27.40 -5.10
C MET A 513 14.35 25.99 -5.17
N HIS A 514 13.60 24.97 -4.74
CA HIS A 514 14.07 23.59 -4.67
C HIS A 514 13.51 22.73 -5.81
N ILE A 515 12.24 22.91 -6.18
CA ILE A 515 11.60 22.04 -7.18
C ILE A 515 11.85 22.48 -8.61
N ASP A 516 11.81 23.79 -8.91
CA ASP A 516 11.84 24.25 -10.29
C ASP A 516 13.17 23.96 -11.01
N PRO A 517 14.34 24.18 -10.39
CA PRO A 517 15.62 23.92 -11.05
C PRO A 517 15.71 22.48 -11.53
N ILE A 518 15.50 21.51 -10.65
CA ILE A 518 15.63 20.09 -11.02
C ILE A 518 14.52 19.63 -11.98
N GLY A 519 13.31 20.20 -11.87
CA GLY A 519 12.21 19.96 -12.81
C GLY A 519 12.50 20.47 -14.23
N LEU A 520 13.25 21.57 -14.35
CA LEU A 520 13.63 22.17 -15.63
C LEU A 520 14.48 21.22 -16.48
N ALA A 521 15.28 20.34 -15.87
CA ALA A 521 16.09 19.35 -16.59
C ALA A 521 15.27 18.46 -17.54
N LEU A 522 13.98 18.25 -17.23
CA LEU A 522 13.06 17.43 -18.01
C LEU A 522 12.29 18.25 -19.04
N ASP A 523 12.41 19.59 -19.08
CA ASP A 523 11.55 20.42 -19.93
C ASP A 523 11.86 20.32 -21.42
N SER A 524 13.04 19.78 -21.79
CA SER A 524 13.33 19.33 -23.16
C SER A 524 12.41 18.21 -23.65
N TYR A 525 11.60 17.60 -22.79
CA TYR A 525 10.63 16.58 -23.19
C TYR A 525 9.21 17.08 -23.06
N ASP A 526 8.43 16.95 -24.13
CA ASP A 526 7.03 17.33 -24.17
C ASP A 526 6.13 16.41 -23.33
N ALA A 527 4.82 16.65 -23.37
CA ALA A 527 3.86 15.91 -22.56
C ALA A 527 3.63 14.45 -23.01
N LEU A 528 4.17 14.05 -24.16
CA LEU A 528 4.22 12.67 -24.67
C LEU A 528 5.62 12.06 -24.58
N GLY A 529 6.61 12.86 -24.16
CA GLY A 529 7.99 12.45 -24.04
C GLY A 529 8.83 12.66 -25.30
N PHE A 530 8.36 13.35 -26.34
CA PHE A 530 9.21 13.76 -27.48
C PHE A 530 10.26 14.75 -27.02
N TRP A 531 11.48 14.60 -27.53
CA TRP A 531 12.59 15.47 -27.16
C TRP A 531 12.73 16.65 -28.12
N ASP A 532 13.03 17.83 -27.56
CA ASP A 532 13.29 19.07 -28.27
C ASP A 532 14.65 19.66 -27.87
N SER A 533 15.59 19.59 -28.82
CA SER A 533 16.95 20.13 -28.70
C SER A 533 17.03 21.65 -28.54
N SER A 534 15.96 22.39 -28.86
CA SER A 534 15.95 23.86 -28.79
C SER A 534 15.68 24.42 -27.40
N MET A 535 15.23 23.56 -26.47
CA MET A 535 14.94 23.95 -25.09
C MET A 535 16.22 24.11 -24.27
N ASN A 536 16.32 25.22 -23.54
CA ASN A 536 17.38 25.41 -22.57
C ASN A 536 16.97 24.81 -21.21
N THR A 537 17.65 23.77 -20.78
CA THR A 537 17.36 23.05 -19.53
C THR A 537 18.45 23.19 -18.48
N ALA A 538 19.39 24.12 -18.67
CA ALA A 538 20.46 24.32 -17.72
C ALA A 538 19.92 24.87 -16.39
N GLY A 539 20.39 24.30 -15.29
CA GLY A 539 19.93 24.62 -13.95
C GLY A 539 21.06 24.56 -12.92
N ASP A 540 20.92 25.37 -11.87
CA ASP A 540 21.75 25.31 -10.67
C ASP A 540 20.88 24.80 -9.52
N PHE A 541 21.28 23.69 -8.91
CA PHE A 541 20.55 23.03 -7.84
C PHE A 541 21.26 23.21 -6.51
N SER A 542 21.11 24.42 -5.97
CA SER A 542 21.73 24.86 -4.73
C SER A 542 21.45 23.96 -3.52
N THR A 543 20.30 23.28 -3.47
CA THR A 543 19.93 22.34 -2.39
C THR A 543 21.02 21.29 -2.14
N PHE A 544 21.65 20.79 -3.21
CA PHE A 544 22.75 19.81 -3.13
C PHE A 544 24.03 20.30 -3.83
N SER A 545 24.13 21.61 -4.10
CA SER A 545 25.33 22.31 -4.58
C SER A 545 25.94 21.71 -5.86
N PHE A 546 25.11 21.41 -6.87
CA PHE A 546 25.58 21.03 -8.20
C PHE A 546 24.78 21.72 -9.30
N SER A 547 25.35 21.77 -10.50
CA SER A 547 24.71 22.32 -11.70
C SER A 547 24.66 21.26 -12.80
N PHE A 548 23.81 21.48 -13.79
CA PHE A 548 23.66 20.62 -14.95
C PHE A 548 23.18 21.44 -16.15
N THR A 549 23.44 20.93 -17.35
CA THR A 549 22.98 21.54 -18.60
C THR A 549 21.78 20.81 -19.22
N ASN A 550 21.61 19.52 -18.90
CA ASN A 550 20.56 18.65 -19.42
C ASN A 550 20.23 17.50 -18.46
N LEU A 551 19.22 16.70 -18.78
CA LEU A 551 18.80 15.56 -17.95
C LEU A 551 19.88 14.49 -17.76
N GLN A 552 20.71 14.24 -18.77
CA GLN A 552 21.78 13.25 -18.66
C GLN A 552 22.84 13.68 -17.63
N GLU A 553 23.25 14.95 -17.68
CA GLU A 553 24.16 15.52 -16.69
C GLU A 553 23.52 15.56 -15.30
N LEU A 554 22.23 15.90 -15.19
CA LEU A 554 21.50 15.80 -13.93
C LEU A 554 21.56 14.38 -13.36
N GLN A 555 21.23 13.35 -14.15
CA GLN A 555 21.30 11.96 -13.68
C GLN A 555 22.72 11.57 -13.25
N ASN A 556 23.75 12.02 -13.98
CA ASN A 556 25.14 11.80 -13.59
C ASN A 556 25.50 12.48 -12.26
N GLN A 557 24.90 13.63 -11.93
CA GLN A 557 25.07 14.28 -10.62
C GLN A 557 24.27 13.59 -9.52
N LEU A 558 23.05 13.13 -9.81
CA LEU A 558 22.16 12.46 -8.86
C LEU A 558 22.77 11.19 -8.28
N VAL A 559 23.42 10.38 -9.11
CA VAL A 559 24.08 9.14 -8.69
C VAL A 559 25.32 9.35 -7.83
N GLN A 560 25.81 10.60 -7.71
CA GLN A 560 26.88 10.99 -6.78
C GLN A 560 26.34 11.48 -5.42
N GLN A 561 25.02 11.61 -5.27
CA GLN A 561 24.40 12.09 -4.04
C GLN A 561 24.01 10.90 -3.15
N PRO A 562 24.48 10.81 -1.89
CA PRO A 562 24.08 9.74 -0.98
C PRO A 562 22.56 9.74 -0.71
N GLU A 563 21.91 10.90 -0.76
CA GLU A 563 20.48 11.05 -0.50
C GLU A 563 19.60 10.27 -1.46
N LEU A 564 20.04 10.10 -2.72
CA LEU A 564 19.37 9.24 -3.70
C LEU A 564 19.27 7.80 -3.17
N TYR A 565 20.39 7.26 -2.70
CA TYR A 565 20.49 5.89 -2.21
C TYR A 565 19.79 5.73 -0.85
N GLN A 566 19.87 6.75 0.00
CA GLN A 566 19.15 6.81 1.27
C GLN A 566 17.64 6.72 1.09
N CYS A 567 17.10 7.48 0.12
CA CYS A 567 15.67 7.42 -0.18
C CYS A 567 15.29 6.11 -0.87
N TYR A 568 16.12 5.64 -1.81
CA TYR A 568 15.90 4.35 -2.47
C TYR A 568 15.87 3.18 -1.47
N SER A 569 16.75 3.18 -0.46
CA SER A 569 16.72 2.19 0.61
C SER A 569 15.47 2.28 1.49
N GLN A 570 14.91 3.48 1.71
CA GLN A 570 13.65 3.63 2.44
C GLN A 570 12.49 3.02 1.68
N VAL A 571 12.41 3.20 0.35
CA VAL A 571 11.36 2.59 -0.49
C VAL A 571 11.33 1.06 -0.31
N TRP A 572 12.50 0.42 -0.29
CA TRP A 572 12.59 -1.03 -0.07
C TRP A 572 12.32 -1.44 1.38
N MET A 573 12.73 -0.63 2.36
CA MET A 573 12.40 -0.88 3.77
C MET A 573 10.89 -0.76 4.03
N GLU A 574 10.23 0.24 3.45
CA GLU A 574 8.76 0.39 3.46
C GLU A 574 8.09 -0.84 2.88
N ARG A 575 8.60 -1.34 1.74
CA ARG A 575 8.11 -2.57 1.13
C ARG A 575 8.30 -3.79 2.03
N ALA A 576 9.44 -3.92 2.73
CA ALA A 576 9.64 -5.06 3.63
C ALA A 576 8.70 -5.00 4.84
N LYS A 577 8.57 -3.83 5.47
CA LYS A 577 7.75 -3.66 6.68
C LYS A 577 6.24 -3.62 6.43
N GLN A 578 5.81 -3.32 5.19
CA GLN A 578 4.39 -3.13 4.85
C GLN A 578 3.69 -2.19 5.87
N ASN A 579 4.40 -1.14 6.28
CA ASN A 579 3.99 -0.18 7.30
C ASN A 579 4.62 1.19 7.07
N HIS A 580 4.09 2.20 7.75
CA HIS A 580 4.87 3.38 8.10
C HIS A 580 6.14 2.97 8.85
N LEU A 581 7.26 3.49 8.37
CA LEU A 581 8.54 3.32 9.01
C LEU A 581 8.59 4.12 10.31
N SER A 582 9.09 3.50 11.38
CA SER A 582 9.49 4.25 12.56
C SER A 582 10.70 5.13 12.26
N ASP A 583 10.98 6.13 13.11
CA ASP A 583 12.20 6.93 13.00
C ASP A 583 13.47 6.05 13.00
N SER A 584 13.43 4.92 13.71
CA SER A 584 14.53 3.96 13.75
C SER A 584 14.72 3.20 12.44
N ASP A 585 13.62 2.78 11.79
CA ASP A 585 13.65 2.13 10.49
C ASP A 585 14.15 3.10 9.41
N ILE A 586 13.69 4.36 9.44
CA ILE A 586 14.16 5.43 8.54
C ILE A 586 15.65 5.65 8.73
N ALA A 587 16.11 5.79 9.97
CA ALA A 587 17.53 5.99 10.27
C ALA A 587 18.38 4.79 9.81
N TRP A 588 17.90 3.55 9.99
CA TRP A 588 18.59 2.36 9.52
C TRP A 588 18.66 2.31 7.99
N ALA A 589 17.55 2.54 7.30
CA ALA A 589 17.49 2.53 5.84
C ALA A 589 18.40 3.62 5.24
N ARG A 590 18.45 4.82 5.83
CA ARG A 590 19.40 5.86 5.43
C ARG A 590 20.86 5.42 5.59
N ARG A 591 21.20 4.69 6.66
CA ARG A 591 22.57 4.14 6.80
C ARG A 591 22.87 3.15 5.69
N GLN A 592 21.95 2.23 5.38
CA GLN A 592 22.16 1.26 4.30
C GLN A 592 22.29 1.94 2.93
N GLY A 593 21.47 2.95 2.64
CA GLY A 593 21.64 3.76 1.43
C GLY A 593 22.99 4.48 1.37
N THR A 594 23.47 5.00 2.49
CA THR A 594 24.80 5.64 2.56
C THR A 594 25.92 4.62 2.29
N TYR A 595 25.82 3.41 2.85
CA TYR A 595 26.75 2.31 2.56
C TYR A 595 26.68 1.88 1.10
N MET A 596 25.47 1.80 0.54
CA MET A 596 25.26 1.47 -0.85
C MET A 596 25.96 2.45 -1.78
N HIS A 597 25.85 3.76 -1.50
CA HIS A 597 26.57 4.79 -2.22
C HIS A 597 28.10 4.68 -2.06
N GLN A 598 28.59 4.59 -0.82
CA GLN A 598 30.03 4.60 -0.51
C GLN A 598 30.76 3.40 -1.11
N TYR A 599 30.15 2.22 -1.08
CA TYR A 599 30.77 0.96 -1.50
C TYR A 599 30.24 0.43 -2.83
N GLN A 600 29.38 1.20 -3.52
CA GLN A 600 28.76 0.81 -4.79
C GLN A 600 28.06 -0.55 -4.70
N ILE A 601 27.31 -0.75 -3.61
CA ILE A 601 26.59 -2.00 -3.34
C ILE A 601 25.45 -2.16 -4.36
N SER A 602 25.27 -3.39 -4.83
CA SER A 602 24.20 -3.74 -5.77
C SER A 602 22.81 -3.71 -5.11
N ILE A 603 21.75 -3.56 -5.91
CA ILE A 603 20.37 -3.67 -5.46
C ILE A 603 20.11 -5.05 -4.81
N PRO A 604 20.47 -6.23 -5.38
CA PRO A 604 20.35 -7.53 -4.73
C PRO A 604 20.95 -7.56 -3.32
N SER A 605 22.14 -7.00 -3.14
CA SER A 605 22.80 -6.95 -1.83
C SER A 605 22.04 -6.05 -0.84
N LEU A 606 21.47 -4.93 -1.28
CA LEU A 606 20.57 -4.13 -0.44
C LEU A 606 19.32 -4.93 -0.03
N LEU A 607 18.70 -5.65 -0.98
CA LEU A 607 17.53 -6.48 -0.71
C LEU A 607 17.83 -7.59 0.30
N SER A 608 18.97 -8.29 0.16
CA SER A 608 19.44 -9.29 1.14
C SER A 608 19.58 -8.68 2.53
N THR A 609 20.25 -7.53 2.66
CA THR A 609 20.42 -6.84 3.95
C THR A 609 19.07 -6.47 4.57
N ILE A 610 18.10 -6.01 3.77
CA ILE A 610 16.74 -5.70 4.25
C ILE A 610 16.00 -6.97 4.68
N ILE A 611 16.08 -8.07 3.92
CA ILE A 611 15.46 -9.35 4.28
C ILE A 611 16.00 -9.84 5.63
N ARG A 612 17.32 -9.87 5.80
CA ARG A 612 17.96 -10.28 7.06
C ARG A 612 17.49 -9.42 8.22
N ALA A 613 17.54 -8.10 8.08
CA ALA A 613 17.21 -7.20 9.18
C ALA A 613 15.70 -7.13 9.51
N SER A 614 14.82 -7.22 8.50
CA SER A 614 13.40 -6.92 8.66
C SER A 614 12.47 -8.12 8.69
N ILE A 615 12.90 -9.25 8.12
CA ILE A 615 12.09 -10.48 8.01
C ILE A 615 12.70 -11.62 8.84
N LEU A 616 14.04 -11.73 8.87
CA LEU A 616 14.73 -12.75 9.65
C LEU A 616 15.12 -12.31 11.05
N ASP A 617 14.87 -11.04 11.39
CA ASP A 617 15.30 -10.38 12.64
C ASP A 617 16.81 -10.53 12.92
N GLU A 618 17.60 -10.73 11.87
CA GLU A 618 19.07 -10.73 11.88
C GLU A 618 19.55 -9.27 11.78
N TYR A 619 19.30 -8.49 12.82
CA TYR A 619 19.81 -7.13 12.91
C TYR A 619 21.34 -7.16 12.94
N THR A 620 21.95 -6.89 11.79
CA THR A 620 23.38 -6.60 11.70
C THR A 620 23.55 -5.09 11.94
N PRO A 621 24.19 -4.67 13.05
CA PRO A 621 24.35 -3.25 13.41
C PRO A 621 25.06 -2.40 12.35
#